data_AF-A0A925M8V1-F1
#
_entry.id   AF-A0A925M8V1-F1
#
_cell.length_a   1.000
_cell.length_b   1.000
_cell.length_c   1.000
_cell.angle_alpha   90.00
_cell.angle_beta   90.00
_cell.angle_gamma   90.00
#
_symmetry.space_group_name_H-M   'P 1'
#
loop_
_entity.id
_entity.type
_entity.pdbx_description
1 polymer ?
#
loop_
_entity_poly.entity_id
_entity_poly.type
_entity_poly.pdbx_seq_one_letter_code
_entity_poly.pdbx_strand_id
1 'polypeptide(L)'
;MGRHQAIATAVVGHYVQVQRDLPWRRTRDPYAIWVSEIMLQQTRVATVIPYWERWMAKFPTVSALAEAPLDEVLAAWAGLGYYSRARNLHAGAQTVDTQFGGALPSCAAELR
;
A
#
# COMPACT_ATOMS: atom_id res chain seq x y z
N MET A 1 -10.81 3.81 34.75
CA MET A 1 -10.47 3.68 33.31
C MET A 1 -11.75 3.36 32.55
N GLY A 2 -12.10 4.10 31.49
CA GLY A 2 -13.34 3.85 30.74
C GLY A 2 -13.30 2.51 30.00
N ARG A 3 -14.46 1.85 29.83
CA ARG A 3 -14.57 0.54 29.14
C ARG A 3 -13.89 0.52 27.77
N HIS A 4 -14.00 1.60 26.98
CA HIS A 4 -13.35 1.71 25.68
C HIS A 4 -11.82 1.70 25.78
N GLN A 5 -11.26 2.37 26.78
CA GLN A 5 -9.82 2.43 26.96
C GLN A 5 -9.24 1.10 27.45
N ALA A 6 -10.00 0.36 28.27
CA ALA A 6 -9.63 -1.00 28.67
C ALA A 6 -9.57 -1.95 27.45
N ILE A 7 -10.57 -1.88 26.56
CA ILE A 7 -10.59 -2.69 25.33
C ILE A 7 -9.42 -2.33 24.41
N ALA A 8 -9.20 -1.03 24.15
CA ALA A 8 -8.10 -0.58 23.30
C ALA A 8 -6.73 -1.07 23.82
N THR A 9 -6.51 -0.96 25.13
CA THR A 9 -5.28 -1.42 25.77
C THR A 9 -5.09 -2.92 25.61
N ALA A 10 -6.14 -3.72 25.81
CA ALA A 10 -6.08 -5.17 25.65
C ALA A 10 -5.78 -5.58 24.20
N VAL A 11 -6.45 -4.96 23.22
CA VAL A 11 -6.25 -5.25 21.79
C VAL A 11 -4.84 -4.88 21.34
N VAL A 12 -4.35 -3.69 21.71
CA VAL A 12 -2.98 -3.26 21.36
C VAL A 12 -1.95 -4.15 22.04
N GLY A 13 -2.14 -4.46 23.32
CA GLY A 13 -1.24 -5.35 24.07
C GLY A 13 -1.14 -6.74 23.43
N HIS A 14 -2.27 -7.32 23.03
CA HIS A 14 -2.27 -8.59 22.31
C HIS A 14 -1.59 -8.48 20.94
N TYR A 15 -1.90 -7.45 20.15
CA TYR A 15 -1.31 -7.25 18.82
C TYR A 15 0.23 -7.19 18.87
N VAL A 16 0.80 -6.47 19.84
CA VAL A 16 2.25 -6.37 20.00
C VAL A 16 2.91 -7.75 20.18
N GLN A 17 2.23 -8.68 20.87
CA GLN A 17 2.75 -10.03 21.13
C GLN A 17 2.61 -10.99 19.93
N VAL A 18 1.53 -10.87 19.15
CA VAL A 18 1.18 -11.89 18.13
C VAL A 18 1.22 -11.39 16.68
N GLN A 19 1.57 -10.13 16.44
CA GLN A 19 1.58 -9.59 15.09
C GLN A 19 2.48 -10.41 14.16
N ARG A 20 1.96 -10.69 12.97
CA ARG A 20 2.74 -11.28 11.89
C ARG A 20 3.72 -10.27 11.34
N ASP A 21 4.93 -10.77 11.09
CA ASP A 21 5.96 -10.05 10.36
C ASP A 21 5.62 -10.03 8.87
N LEU A 22 5.29 -8.86 8.34
CA LEU A 22 4.90 -8.64 6.95
C LEU A 22 5.77 -7.52 6.36
N PRO A 23 6.25 -7.62 5.12
CA PRO A 23 7.20 -6.64 4.55
C PRO A 23 6.72 -5.19 4.66
N TRP A 24 5.45 -4.93 4.33
CA TRP A 24 4.83 -3.60 4.41
C TRP A 24 4.59 -3.08 5.84
N ARG A 25 4.76 -3.92 6.88
CA ARG A 25 4.72 -3.49 8.29
C ARG A 25 6.09 -3.09 8.85
N ARG A 26 7.17 -3.38 8.12
CA ARG A 26 8.54 -3.02 8.53
C ARG A 26 8.92 -1.59 8.12
N THR A 27 8.05 -0.92 7.36
CA THR A 27 8.24 0.45 6.88
C THR A 27 7.13 1.36 7.39
N ARG A 28 7.40 2.67 7.40
CA ARG A 28 6.41 3.73 7.64
C ARG A 28 6.16 4.59 6.39
N ASP A 29 6.72 4.19 5.25
CA ASP A 29 6.53 4.88 3.99
C ASP A 29 5.05 4.78 3.55
N PRO A 30 4.34 5.91 3.41
CA PRO A 30 2.95 5.92 2.95
C PRO A 30 2.74 5.26 1.60
N TYR A 31 3.72 5.36 0.68
CA TYR A 31 3.62 4.75 -0.65
C TYR A 31 3.65 3.23 -0.57
N ALA A 32 4.66 2.70 0.13
CA ALA A 32 4.82 1.27 0.33
C ALA A 32 3.60 0.64 1.04
N ILE A 33 3.01 1.36 2.00
CA ILE A 33 1.77 0.97 2.68
C ILE A 33 0.59 1.01 1.72
N TRP A 34 0.40 2.10 0.96
CA TRP A 34 -0.68 2.24 -0.01
C TRP A 34 -0.70 1.12 -1.06
N VAL A 35 0.46 0.80 -1.63
CA VAL A 35 0.61 -0.33 -2.58
C VAL A 35 0.14 -1.64 -1.92
N SER A 36 0.56 -1.90 -0.68
CA SER A 36 0.16 -3.12 0.04
C SER A 36 -1.35 -3.23 0.23
N GLU A 37 -1.99 -2.12 0.61
CA GLU A 37 -3.45 -2.07 0.83
C GLU A 37 -4.21 -2.32 -0.47
N ILE A 38 -3.78 -1.73 -1.60
CA ILE A 38 -4.41 -2.00 -2.90
C ILE A 38 -4.22 -3.46 -3.31
N MET A 39 -3.03 -4.04 -3.13
CA MET A 39 -2.78 -5.45 -3.45
C MET A 39 -3.61 -6.40 -2.58
N LEU A 40 -3.79 -6.10 -1.29
CA LEU A 40 -4.53 -6.94 -0.34
C LEU A 40 -6.04 -6.95 -0.55
N GLN A 41 -6.60 -6.02 -1.34
CA GLN A 41 -8.00 -6.06 -1.73
C GLN A 41 -8.31 -7.37 -2.48
N GLN A 42 -9.18 -8.19 -1.90
CA GLN A 42 -9.64 -9.47 -2.47
C GLN A 42 -8.49 -10.44 -2.83
N THR A 43 -7.30 -10.29 -2.24
CA THR A 43 -6.13 -11.13 -2.48
C THR A 43 -5.53 -11.60 -1.15
N ARG A 44 -5.12 -12.86 -1.05
CA ARG A 44 -4.57 -13.43 0.19
C ARG A 44 -3.16 -12.91 0.48
N VAL A 45 -2.83 -12.70 1.76
CA VAL A 45 -1.51 -12.21 2.22
C VAL A 45 -0.35 -13.00 1.62
N ALA A 46 -0.38 -14.33 1.67
CA ALA A 46 0.69 -15.19 1.16
C ALA A 46 0.96 -14.98 -0.33
N THR A 47 -0.07 -14.66 -1.12
CA THR A 47 0.05 -14.33 -2.53
C THR A 47 0.65 -12.94 -2.73
N VAL A 48 0.29 -11.96 -1.89
CA VAL A 48 0.74 -10.56 -2.03
C VAL A 48 2.23 -10.38 -1.71
N ILE A 49 2.77 -11.10 -0.73
CA ILE A 49 4.18 -10.94 -0.28
C ILE A 49 5.18 -10.86 -1.45
N PRO A 50 5.31 -11.87 -2.32
CA PRO A 50 6.32 -11.84 -3.38
C PRO A 50 6.01 -10.80 -4.47
N TYR A 51 4.74 -10.40 -4.64
CA TYR A 51 4.36 -9.35 -5.59
C TYR A 51 4.75 -7.96 -5.07
N TRP A 52 4.47 -7.71 -3.80
CA TRP A 52 4.82 -6.45 -3.16
C TRP A 52 6.33 -6.25 -3.14
N GLU A 53 7.13 -7.28 -2.83
CA GLU A 53 8.59 -7.19 -2.83
C GLU A 53 9.14 -6.84 -4.21
N ARG A 54 8.68 -7.52 -5.27
CA ARG A 54 9.08 -7.20 -6.66
C ARG A 54 8.60 -5.82 -7.09
N TRP A 55 7.40 -5.43 -6.69
CA TRP A 55 6.85 -4.11 -6.99
C TRP A 55 7.70 -3.01 -6.37
N MET A 56 8.00 -3.09 -5.07
CA MET A 56 8.82 -2.09 -4.37
C MET A 56 10.26 -2.05 -4.88
N ALA A 57 10.79 -3.17 -5.38
CA ALA A 57 12.09 -3.18 -6.05
C ALA A 57 12.06 -2.47 -7.42
N LYS A 58 10.96 -2.60 -8.18
CA LYS A 58 10.82 -2.02 -9.53
C LYS A 58 10.38 -0.55 -9.49
N PHE A 59 9.41 -0.23 -8.64
CA PHE A 59 8.83 1.08 -8.45
C PHE A 59 8.99 1.48 -6.98
N PRO A 60 10.18 1.97 -6.57
CA PRO A 60 10.48 2.23 -5.17
C PRO A 60 9.78 3.49 -4.61
N THR A 61 9.30 4.38 -5.49
CA THR A 61 8.66 5.66 -5.11
C THR A 61 7.38 5.89 -5.92
N VAL A 62 6.54 6.82 -5.43
CA VAL A 62 5.36 7.27 -6.17
C VAL A 62 5.73 7.79 -7.56
N SER A 63 6.77 8.63 -7.66
CA SER A 63 7.24 9.20 -8.92
C SER A 63 7.72 8.11 -9.89
N ALA A 64 8.48 7.12 -9.40
CA ALA A 64 8.92 6.00 -10.22
C ALA A 64 7.75 5.17 -10.79
N LEU A 65 6.66 5.06 -10.01
CA LEU A 65 5.43 4.45 -10.51
C LEU A 65 4.70 5.36 -11.51
N ALA A 66 4.62 6.67 -11.25
CA ALA A 66 3.92 7.64 -12.07
C ALA A 66 4.54 7.80 -13.48
N GLU A 67 5.86 7.74 -13.56
CA GLU A 67 6.65 7.85 -14.79
C GLU A 67 6.64 6.55 -15.63
N ALA A 68 6.28 5.41 -15.01
CA ALA A 68 6.36 4.12 -15.67
C ALA A 68 5.34 3.99 -16.81
N PRO A 69 5.69 3.35 -17.94
CA PRO A 69 4.71 2.99 -18.95
C PRO A 69 3.64 2.07 -18.37
N LEU A 70 2.37 2.30 -18.71
CA LEU A 70 1.26 1.50 -18.18
C LEU A 70 1.44 -0.01 -18.42
N ASP A 71 1.99 -0.40 -19.57
CA ASP A 71 2.24 -1.81 -19.89
C ASP A 71 3.24 -2.47 -18.91
N GLU A 72 4.25 -1.73 -18.44
CA GLU A 72 5.18 -2.22 -17.44
C GLU A 72 4.52 -2.39 -16.07
N VAL A 73 3.62 -1.48 -15.73
CA VAL A 73 2.82 -1.54 -14.49
C VAL A 73 1.90 -2.75 -14.52
N LEU A 74 1.20 -2.97 -15.64
CA LEU A 74 0.31 -4.12 -15.83
C LEU A 74 1.08 -5.44 -15.83
N ALA A 75 2.28 -5.47 -16.42
CA ALA A 75 3.17 -6.62 -16.39
C ALA A 75 3.62 -6.96 -14.96
N ALA A 76 3.97 -5.96 -14.14
CA ALA A 76 4.33 -6.17 -12.74
C ALA A 76 3.14 -6.66 -11.88
N TRP A 77 1.91 -6.32 -12.26
CA TRP A 77 0.67 -6.75 -11.60
C TRP A 77 0.16 -8.13 -12.07
N ALA A 78 0.72 -8.67 -13.15
CA ALA A 78 0.18 -9.85 -13.81
C ALA A 78 0.07 -11.06 -12.87
N GLY A 79 -1.14 -11.61 -12.75
CA GLY A 79 -1.47 -12.73 -11.85
C GLY A 79 -2.13 -12.35 -10.53
N LEU A 80 -2.18 -11.07 -10.14
CA LEU A 80 -2.97 -10.61 -8.98
C LEU A 80 -4.47 -10.44 -9.28
N GLY A 81 -4.86 -10.48 -10.56
CA GLY A 81 -6.24 -10.24 -11.00
C GLY A 81 -6.72 -8.80 -10.78
N TYR A 82 -7.94 -8.49 -11.24
CA TYR A 82 -8.59 -7.18 -11.06
C TYR A 82 -7.68 -6.01 -11.48
N TYR A 83 -7.24 -6.01 -12.75
CA TYR A 83 -6.30 -5.03 -13.32
C TYR A 83 -6.76 -3.57 -13.24
N SER A 84 -8.05 -3.31 -12.98
CA SER A 84 -8.52 -1.95 -12.65
C SER A 84 -7.82 -1.37 -11.42
N ARG A 85 -7.44 -2.20 -10.44
CA ARG A 85 -6.65 -1.76 -9.27
C ARG A 85 -5.30 -1.21 -9.68
N ALA A 86 -4.58 -1.91 -10.57
CA ALA A 86 -3.29 -1.47 -11.07
C ALA A 86 -3.41 -0.15 -11.85
N ARG A 87 -4.42 -0.03 -12.72
CA ARG A 87 -4.67 1.19 -13.49
C ARG A 87 -5.01 2.38 -12.59
N ASN A 88 -5.87 2.17 -11.60
CA ASN A 88 -6.27 3.23 -10.66
C ASN A 88 -5.12 3.63 -9.73
N LEU A 89 -4.31 2.67 -9.27
CA LEU A 89 -3.10 2.93 -8.51
C LEU A 89 -2.10 3.77 -9.33
N HIS A 90 -1.91 3.42 -10.59
CA HIS A 90 -1.04 4.17 -11.51
C HIS A 90 -1.55 5.60 -11.77
N ALA A 91 -2.83 5.75 -12.09
CA ALA A 91 -3.45 7.06 -12.28
C ALA A 91 -3.39 7.92 -10.99
N GLY A 92 -3.60 7.29 -9.83
CA GLY A 92 -3.43 7.94 -8.54
C GLY A 92 -1.99 8.40 -8.30
N ALA A 93 -1.00 7.58 -8.67
CA ALA A 93 0.41 7.94 -8.54
C ALA A 93 0.76 9.15 -9.41
N GLN A 94 0.25 9.21 -10.64
CA GLN A 94 0.39 10.37 -11.52
C GLN A 94 -0.25 11.63 -10.95
N THR A 95 -1.43 11.52 -10.33
CA THR A 95 -2.06 12.64 -9.63
C THR A 95 -1.22 13.12 -8.43
N VAL A 96 -0.72 12.18 -7.61
CA VAL A 96 0.14 12.52 -6.47
C VAL A 96 1.43 13.20 -6.93
N ASP A 97 2.05 12.70 -7.99
CA ASP A 97 3.28 13.26 -8.53
C ASP A 97 3.06 14.69 -9.07
N THR A 98 2.01 14.88 -9.87
CA THR A 98 1.72 16.17 -10.52
C THR A 98 1.14 17.23 -9.58
N GLN A 99 0.30 16.85 -8.61
CA GLN A 99 -0.41 17.81 -7.75
C GLN A 99 0.25 17.99 -6.37
N PHE A 100 0.99 16.99 -5.90
CA PHE A 100 1.59 16.98 -4.55
C PHE A 100 3.10 16.78 -4.57
N GLY A 101 3.75 16.86 -5.74
CA GLY A 101 5.21 16.78 -5.87
C GLY A 101 5.80 15.44 -5.45
N GLY A 102 5.04 14.36 -5.65
CA GLY A 102 5.45 12.99 -5.28
C GLY A 102 5.23 12.63 -3.81
N ALA A 103 4.70 13.57 -3.00
CA ALA A 103 4.36 13.31 -1.60
C ALA A 103 2.88 12.93 -1.45
N LEU A 104 2.60 11.76 -0.88
CA LEU A 104 1.22 11.37 -0.55
C LEU A 104 0.59 12.37 0.45
N PRO A 105 -0.68 12.76 0.25
CA PRO A 105 -1.38 13.65 1.16
C PRO A 105 -1.39 13.11 2.59
N SER A 106 -1.19 14.00 3.57
CA SER A 106 -1.00 13.63 4.97
C SER A 106 -2.29 13.59 5.78
N CYS A 107 -3.40 14.08 5.21
CA CYS A 107 -4.70 14.04 5.85
C CYS A 107 -5.76 13.30 5.02
N ALA A 108 -6.67 12.60 5.70
CA ALA A 108 -7.72 11.82 5.05
C ALA A 108 -8.73 12.67 4.25
N ALA A 109 -8.79 13.98 4.49
CA ALA A 109 -9.64 14.88 3.72
C ALA A 109 -9.10 15.10 2.30
N GLU A 110 -7.77 15.08 2.11
CA GLU A 110 -7.10 15.25 0.82
C GLU A 110 -7.03 13.97 -0.01
N LEU A 111 -7.45 12.83 0.56
CA LEU A 111 -7.49 11.52 -0.10
C LEU A 111 -8.86 11.20 -0.73
N ARG A 112 -9.80 12.16 -0.74
CA ARG A 112 -11.20 11.97 -1.18
C ARG A 112 -11.46 12.49 -2.58
#